data_AF-A0A7V2Y091-F1
#
_entry.id   AF-A0A7V2Y091-F1
#
_cell.length_a   1.000
_cell.length_b   1.000
_cell.length_c   1.000
_cell.angle_alpha   90.00
_cell.angle_beta   90.00
_cell.angle_gamma   90.00
#
_symmetry.space_group_name_H-M   'P 1'
#
loop_
_entity.id
_entity.type
_entity.pdbx_description
1 polymer ?
#
loop_
_entity_poly.entity_id
_entity_poly.type
_entity_poly.pdbx_seq_one_letter_code
_entity_poly.pdbx_strand_id
1 'polypeptide(L)'
;MLAIAFLFGVAMSEADSPIAIEIRGGKDYASFTNRLHPGNRIGYRFHEHAPMIWGEIPEIRANAGVEPKKIAKSEKAFARKRGVKSFSIDIAGSEWVKQRWTYYLAPVSDGAELLWVVETFDTGLNRYYGVQQCFRMGGVTNQQWRRAIAETPAFSEYDLWNLVEKDKAVKTSLTHIMRNGRWMPLPAMPETVGARTPLGLAMDKERTGGHLDAMKEVGPYRAIMLEPIDNGLIARTDAGDTWVCGLYWEGTSHVTDHHPADCVHAIVNIGGIPPHAKRAIRGKIYWFKGSPGDLAAHWRRDFHERMRTPSATRITSQP
;
A
#
# COMPACT_ATOMS: atom_id res chain seq x y z
N MET A 1 57.50 -11.41 14.15
CA MET A 1 56.98 -10.72 12.96
C MET A 1 55.47 -10.78 13.02
N LEU A 2 54.81 -9.67 13.37
CA LEU A 2 53.35 -9.58 13.48
C LEU A 2 52.79 -9.12 12.13
N ALA A 3 52.00 -9.95 11.47
CA ALA A 3 51.30 -9.57 10.24
C ALA A 3 50.01 -8.82 10.62
N ILE A 4 50.01 -7.51 10.45
CA ILE A 4 48.82 -6.67 10.54
C ILE A 4 48.06 -6.81 9.22
N ALA A 5 46.98 -7.59 9.24
CA ALA A 5 46.04 -7.67 8.12
C ALA A 5 45.21 -6.38 8.08
N PHE A 6 45.56 -5.47 7.16
CA PHE A 6 44.72 -4.33 6.81
C PHE A 6 43.51 -4.85 6.02
N LEU A 7 42.38 -5.02 6.72
CA LEU A 7 41.06 -5.08 6.10
C LEU A 7 40.77 -3.72 5.49
N PHE A 8 41.05 -3.57 4.19
CA PHE A 8 40.52 -2.48 3.39
C PHE A 8 39.00 -2.64 3.33
N GLY A 9 38.30 -1.93 4.22
CA GLY A 9 36.88 -1.68 4.06
C GLY A 9 36.68 -0.96 2.73
N VAL A 10 36.15 -1.68 1.74
CA VAL A 10 35.67 -1.07 0.51
C VAL A 10 34.51 -0.16 0.92
N ALA A 11 34.80 1.13 1.02
CA ALA A 11 33.77 2.14 1.11
C ALA A 11 32.91 2.00 -0.15
N MET A 12 31.67 1.53 0.02
CA MET A 12 30.73 1.36 -1.09
C MET A 12 30.38 2.73 -1.67
N SER A 13 31.12 3.16 -2.68
CA SER A 13 30.74 4.27 -3.55
C SER A 13 29.79 3.74 -4.63
N GLU A 14 28.58 4.33 -4.73
CA GLU A 14 27.50 4.07 -5.73
C GLU A 14 26.69 2.76 -5.67
N ALA A 15 26.44 2.17 -4.49
CA ALA A 15 25.51 1.03 -4.34
C ALA A 15 24.19 1.42 -3.65
N ASP A 16 23.52 2.46 -4.15
CA ASP A 16 22.30 3.05 -3.59
C ASP A 16 21.06 2.22 -3.90
N SER A 17 20.56 1.46 -2.91
CA SER A 17 19.36 0.62 -2.99
C SER A 17 19.40 -0.45 -4.12
N PRO A 18 18.99 -1.70 -3.85
CA PRO A 18 18.83 -2.68 -4.92
C PRO A 18 17.59 -2.41 -5.80
N ILE A 19 16.76 -1.43 -5.41
CA ILE A 19 15.50 -1.09 -6.08
C ILE A 19 15.73 0.00 -7.12
N ALA A 20 15.32 -0.28 -8.35
CA ALA A 20 15.16 0.73 -9.39
C ALA A 20 13.67 0.99 -9.63
N ILE A 21 13.34 2.27 -9.88
CA ILE A 21 11.98 2.76 -10.05
C ILE A 21 11.87 3.42 -11.42
N GLU A 22 10.91 2.96 -12.22
CA GLU A 22 10.58 3.52 -13.53
C GLU A 22 9.14 4.05 -13.51
N ILE A 23 8.94 5.33 -13.84
CA ILE A 23 7.61 5.91 -14.05
C ILE A 23 7.39 5.94 -15.55
N ARG A 24 6.38 5.21 -16.05
CA ARG A 24 6.20 5.05 -17.51
C ARG A 24 5.32 6.17 -18.07
N GLY A 25 5.92 6.96 -18.96
CA GLY A 25 5.41 8.24 -19.46
C GLY A 25 3.97 8.21 -19.99
N GLY A 26 3.14 9.09 -19.42
CA GLY A 26 1.73 9.28 -19.78
C GLY A 26 0.76 8.28 -19.15
N LYS A 27 1.25 7.29 -18.42
CA LYS A 27 0.43 6.24 -17.82
C LYS A 27 0.45 6.36 -16.30
N ASP A 28 -0.66 5.99 -15.68
CA ASP A 28 -0.97 6.05 -14.27
C ASP A 28 -0.23 5.01 -13.41
N TYR A 29 1.01 4.63 -13.79
CA TYR A 29 1.74 3.56 -13.11
C TYR A 29 3.26 3.75 -13.03
N ALA A 30 3.85 3.07 -12.05
CA ALA A 30 5.27 2.86 -11.86
C ALA A 30 5.61 1.36 -11.89
N SER A 31 6.85 1.05 -12.22
CA SER A 31 7.41 -0.30 -12.12
C SER A 31 8.65 -0.29 -11.22
N PHE A 32 8.80 -1.37 -10.45
CA PHE A 32 9.87 -1.58 -9.49
C PHE A 32 10.63 -2.84 -9.88
N THR A 33 11.95 -2.78 -9.91
CA THR A 33 12.81 -3.96 -10.10
C THR A 33 13.81 -4.04 -8.96
N ASN A 34 14.13 -5.25 -8.51
CA ASN A 34 15.11 -5.49 -7.46
C ASN A 34 16.30 -6.26 -8.05
N ARG A 35 17.49 -5.64 -8.07
CA ARG A 35 18.72 -6.27 -8.60
C ARG A 35 19.14 -7.53 -7.85
N LEU A 36 18.72 -7.70 -6.59
CA LEU A 36 18.98 -8.89 -5.78
C LEU A 36 17.95 -10.01 -6.02
N HIS A 37 16.84 -9.71 -6.69
CA HIS A 37 15.80 -10.68 -7.07
C HIS A 37 15.50 -10.56 -8.58
N PRO A 38 16.47 -10.90 -9.45
CA PRO A 38 16.34 -10.70 -10.90
C PRO A 38 15.19 -11.50 -11.50
N GLY A 39 14.72 -11.09 -12.69
CA GLY A 39 13.59 -11.71 -13.37
C GLY A 39 12.21 -11.31 -12.85
N ASN A 40 12.16 -10.40 -11.87
CA ASN A 40 10.93 -9.90 -11.27
C ASN A 40 10.80 -8.38 -11.45
N ARG A 41 9.60 -7.92 -11.78
CA ARG A 41 9.21 -6.52 -11.92
C ARG A 41 7.80 -6.31 -11.36
N ILE A 42 7.70 -5.65 -10.22
CA ILE A 42 6.42 -5.33 -9.60
C ILE A 42 5.85 -4.05 -10.21
N GLY A 43 4.53 -4.04 -10.47
CA GLY A 43 3.82 -2.86 -10.95
C GLY A 43 3.06 -2.16 -9.84
N TYR A 44 2.95 -0.84 -9.93
CA TYR A 44 2.15 -0.01 -9.01
C TYR A 44 1.29 0.95 -9.82
N ARG A 45 -0.02 0.93 -9.65
CA ARG A 45 -0.93 1.88 -10.30
C ARG A 45 -1.38 2.93 -9.28
N PHE A 46 -1.15 4.20 -9.62
CA PHE A 46 -1.41 5.36 -8.75
C PHE A 46 -2.90 5.65 -8.58
N HIS A 47 -3.67 5.47 -9.66
CA HIS A 47 -5.07 5.85 -9.71
C HIS A 47 -5.87 4.70 -10.31
N GLU A 48 -6.82 4.16 -9.55
CA GLU A 48 -7.65 3.06 -10.00
C GLU A 48 -9.04 3.12 -9.36
N HIS A 49 -10.07 3.15 -10.21
CA HIS A 49 -11.51 3.17 -9.89
C HIS A 49 -12.00 4.36 -9.08
N ALA A 50 -13.30 4.65 -9.20
CA ALA A 50 -13.97 5.66 -8.41
C ALA A 50 -13.77 5.44 -6.89
N PRO A 51 -13.69 6.50 -6.10
CA PRO A 51 -13.44 6.41 -4.67
C PRO A 51 -14.71 5.99 -3.92
N MET A 52 -14.51 5.36 -2.76
CA MET A 52 -15.58 5.15 -1.80
C MET A 52 -15.75 6.41 -0.95
N ILE A 53 -16.93 7.04 -1.00
CA ILE A 53 -17.17 8.33 -0.33
C ILE A 53 -18.19 8.16 0.79
N TRP A 54 -17.88 8.67 1.99
CA TRP A 54 -18.82 8.73 3.10
C TRP A 54 -18.48 9.84 4.11
N GLY A 55 -19.51 10.37 4.77
CA GLY A 55 -19.38 11.42 5.80
C GLY A 55 -19.28 12.83 5.22
N GLU A 56 -19.17 13.83 6.09
CA GLU A 56 -19.13 15.25 5.70
C GLU A 56 -17.71 15.71 5.32
N ILE A 57 -17.64 16.82 4.59
CA ILE A 57 -16.38 17.53 4.32
C ILE A 57 -16.10 18.45 5.51
N PRO A 58 -14.93 18.38 6.17
CA PRO A 58 -14.63 19.27 7.28
C PRO A 58 -14.47 20.72 6.80
N GLU A 59 -15.11 21.66 7.49
CA GLU A 59 -15.07 23.09 7.12
C GLU A 59 -13.74 23.77 7.51
N ILE A 60 -13.14 23.35 8.64
CA ILE A 60 -11.98 24.02 9.23
C ILE A 60 -10.78 23.07 9.33
N ARG A 61 -9.60 23.56 8.93
CA ARG A 61 -8.31 22.81 8.93
C ARG A 61 -7.92 22.21 10.28
N ALA A 62 -8.22 22.91 11.37
CA ALA A 62 -7.90 22.45 12.73
C ALA A 62 -8.63 21.13 13.07
N ASN A 63 -9.92 21.05 12.76
CA ASN A 63 -10.74 19.86 13.02
C ASN A 63 -10.35 18.68 12.11
N ALA A 64 -9.76 18.98 10.95
CA ALA A 64 -9.26 17.99 10.00
C ALA A 64 -7.87 17.42 10.34
N GLY A 65 -7.23 17.88 11.42
CA GLY A 65 -5.88 17.45 11.79
C GLY A 65 -4.82 17.81 10.74
N VAL A 66 -5.09 18.81 9.90
CA VAL A 66 -4.17 19.23 8.82
C VAL A 66 -3.10 20.15 9.40
N GLU A 67 -1.84 19.74 9.28
CA GLU A 67 -0.68 20.49 9.77
C GLU A 67 0.24 20.91 8.59
N PRO A 68 0.00 22.08 7.95
CA PRO A 68 0.70 22.47 6.72
C PRO A 68 2.23 22.48 6.85
N LYS A 69 2.75 22.92 8.00
CA LYS A 69 4.20 22.94 8.27
C LYS A 69 4.80 21.53 8.29
N LYS A 70 4.11 20.55 8.88
CA LYS A 70 4.57 19.13 8.90
C LYS A 70 4.49 18.50 7.51
N ILE A 71 3.46 18.83 6.74
CA ILE A 71 3.30 18.38 5.35
C ILE A 71 4.45 18.89 4.49
N ALA A 72 4.67 20.21 4.48
CA ALA A 72 5.76 20.82 3.70
C ALA A 72 7.15 20.30 4.12
N LYS A 73 7.37 20.05 5.42
CA LYS A 73 8.61 19.44 5.92
C LYS A 73 8.77 18.02 5.36
N SER A 74 7.73 17.19 5.40
CA SER A 74 7.75 15.81 4.89
C SER A 74 8.02 15.78 3.39
N GLU A 75 7.32 16.63 2.63
CA GLU A 75 7.48 16.75 1.18
C GLU A 75 8.91 17.16 0.80
N LYS A 76 9.45 18.21 1.44
CA LYS A 76 10.83 18.65 1.25
C LYS A 76 11.84 17.58 1.63
N ALA A 77 11.58 16.79 2.67
CA ALA A 77 12.45 15.69 3.08
C ALA A 77 12.46 14.57 2.03
N PHE A 78 11.30 14.18 1.50
CA PHE A 78 11.20 13.16 0.46
C PHE A 78 11.84 13.62 -0.86
N ALA A 79 11.59 14.86 -1.29
CA ALA A 79 12.16 15.42 -2.51
C ALA A 79 13.70 15.48 -2.51
N ARG A 80 14.33 15.43 -1.32
CA ARG A 80 15.79 15.41 -1.15
C ARG A 80 16.38 14.01 -1.05
N LYS A 81 15.57 12.95 -1.00
CA LYS A 81 16.07 11.58 -0.94
C LYS A 81 16.77 11.23 -2.24
N ARG A 82 17.90 10.54 -2.13
CA ARG A 82 18.67 10.08 -3.29
C ARG A 82 17.82 9.14 -4.14
N GLY A 83 17.84 9.35 -5.46
CA GLY A 83 17.11 8.49 -6.41
C GLY A 83 15.59 8.63 -6.40
N VAL A 84 15.03 9.58 -5.63
CA VAL A 84 13.58 9.79 -5.57
C VAL A 84 13.02 10.11 -6.96
N LYS A 85 11.88 9.50 -7.28
CA LYS A 85 11.07 9.83 -8.46
C LYS A 85 9.77 10.47 -7.99
N SER A 86 9.31 11.49 -8.70
CA SER A 86 8.03 12.14 -8.43
C SER A 86 7.08 12.03 -9.61
N PHE A 87 5.79 11.85 -9.34
CA PHE A 87 4.73 11.85 -10.35
C PHE A 87 3.54 12.65 -9.82
N SER A 88 3.04 13.58 -10.63
CA SER A 88 1.86 14.38 -10.30
C SER A 88 0.77 14.17 -11.34
N ILE A 89 -0.47 14.12 -10.87
CA ILE A 89 -1.66 13.99 -11.70
C ILE A 89 -2.78 14.87 -11.14
N ASP A 90 -3.46 15.59 -12.02
CA ASP A 90 -4.70 16.29 -11.70
C ASP A 90 -5.85 15.29 -11.85
N ILE A 91 -6.59 15.08 -10.75
CA ILE A 91 -7.74 14.19 -10.70
C ILE A 91 -9.00 15.02 -10.89
N ALA A 92 -9.82 14.65 -11.86
CA ALA A 92 -11.11 15.23 -12.14
C ALA A 92 -11.99 14.21 -12.88
N GLY A 93 -13.31 14.37 -12.80
CA GLY A 93 -14.27 13.48 -13.47
C GLY A 93 -15.64 13.55 -12.80
N SER A 94 -16.65 12.91 -13.39
CA SER A 94 -18.01 12.89 -12.84
C SER A 94 -18.12 12.22 -11.47
N GLU A 95 -17.23 11.26 -11.19
CA GLU A 95 -17.18 10.52 -9.92
C GLU A 95 -16.11 11.06 -8.96
N TRP A 96 -15.38 12.10 -9.37
CA TRP A 96 -14.22 12.61 -8.65
C TRP A 96 -14.36 14.07 -8.30
N VAL A 97 -14.03 14.39 -7.05
CA VAL A 97 -13.79 15.77 -6.65
C VAL A 97 -12.46 16.20 -7.26
N LYS A 98 -12.40 17.42 -7.81
CA LYS A 98 -11.16 17.96 -8.39
C LYS A 98 -10.05 18.01 -7.35
N GLN A 99 -8.92 17.39 -7.63
CA GLN A 99 -7.77 17.28 -6.73
C GLN A 99 -6.46 17.28 -7.52
N ARG A 100 -5.34 17.50 -6.82
CA ARG A 100 -4.00 17.22 -7.35
C ARG A 100 -3.32 16.19 -6.46
N TRP A 101 -2.81 15.14 -7.06
CA TRP A 101 -2.03 14.12 -6.36
C TRP A 101 -0.58 14.21 -6.79
N THR A 102 0.32 14.18 -5.82
CA THR A 102 1.77 14.09 -6.05
C THR A 102 2.32 12.91 -5.26
N TYR A 103 2.91 11.96 -5.97
CA TYR A 103 3.60 10.80 -5.42
C TYR A 103 5.10 11.04 -5.42
N TYR A 104 5.76 10.70 -4.31
CA TYR A 104 7.21 10.58 -4.21
C TYR A 104 7.55 9.12 -3.92
N LEU A 105 8.44 8.56 -4.74
CA LEU A 105 8.88 7.17 -4.68
C LEU A 105 10.39 7.16 -4.46
N ALA A 106 10.84 6.85 -3.24
CA ALA A 106 12.25 6.87 -2.88
C ALA A 106 12.79 5.44 -2.71
N PRO A 107 13.75 5.00 -3.53
CA PRO A 107 14.32 3.65 -3.40
C PRO A 107 15.16 3.56 -2.10
N VAL A 108 14.98 2.47 -1.36
CA VAL A 108 15.70 2.17 -0.10
C VAL A 108 16.17 0.72 -0.11
N SER A 109 17.00 0.32 0.86
CA SER A 109 17.65 -1.00 0.85
C SER A 109 16.68 -2.18 0.86
N ASP A 110 15.50 -2.03 1.48
CA ASP A 110 14.50 -3.07 1.67
C ASP A 110 13.20 -2.82 0.87
N GLY A 111 13.23 -1.92 -0.13
CA GLY A 111 12.05 -1.59 -0.94
C GLY A 111 12.02 -0.14 -1.42
N ALA A 112 10.84 0.48 -1.39
CA ALA A 112 10.64 1.87 -1.75
C ALA A 112 9.76 2.58 -0.72
N GLU A 113 10.25 3.66 -0.14
CA GLU A 113 9.45 4.56 0.69
C GLU A 113 8.57 5.43 -0.21
N LEU A 114 7.33 5.65 0.24
CA LEU A 114 6.31 6.35 -0.51
C LEU A 114 5.80 7.56 0.29
N LEU A 115 5.56 8.66 -0.42
CA LEU A 115 4.78 9.79 0.09
C LEU A 115 3.73 10.16 -0.95
N TRP A 116 2.48 10.23 -0.53
CA TRP A 116 1.38 10.70 -1.35
C TRP A 116 0.84 11.99 -0.77
N VAL A 117 0.99 13.09 -1.52
CA VAL A 117 0.44 14.39 -1.19
C VAL A 117 -0.84 14.59 -2.00
N VAL A 118 -1.94 14.82 -1.31
CA VAL A 118 -3.26 15.12 -1.88
C VAL A 118 -3.58 16.57 -1.59
N GLU A 119 -3.87 17.33 -2.64
CA GLU A 119 -4.26 18.74 -2.58
C GLU A 119 -5.70 18.90 -3.08
N THR A 120 -6.50 19.63 -2.31
CA THR A 120 -7.87 20.00 -2.66
C THR A 120 -7.95 21.42 -3.22
N PHE A 121 -8.97 21.67 -4.02
CA PHE A 121 -9.29 23.01 -4.56
C PHE A 121 -10.52 23.57 -3.84
N ASP A 122 -11.48 24.10 -4.60
CA ASP A 122 -12.70 24.74 -4.07
C ASP A 122 -13.58 23.77 -3.27
N THR A 123 -13.43 22.47 -3.51
CA THR A 123 -14.12 21.41 -2.77
C THR A 123 -13.11 20.60 -1.97
N GLY A 124 -13.42 20.32 -0.70
CA GLY A 124 -12.68 19.40 0.15
C GLY A 124 -13.02 17.93 -0.12
N LEU A 125 -12.51 17.03 0.72
CA LEU A 125 -12.83 15.60 0.69
C LEU A 125 -13.56 15.18 1.96
N ASN A 126 -14.61 14.39 1.77
CA ASN A 126 -15.43 13.79 2.83
C ASN A 126 -14.55 13.03 3.82
N ARG A 127 -14.99 12.90 5.08
CA ARG A 127 -14.27 12.21 6.16
C ARG A 127 -13.72 10.84 5.75
N TYR A 128 -14.50 10.09 4.99
CA TYR A 128 -14.01 8.91 4.26
C TYR A 128 -14.02 9.17 2.76
N TYR A 129 -12.83 9.08 2.17
CA TYR A 129 -12.58 9.12 0.74
C TYR A 129 -11.58 8.00 0.44
N GLY A 130 -12.10 6.79 0.31
CA GLY A 130 -11.33 5.57 0.15
C GLY A 130 -10.87 5.39 -1.29
N VAL A 131 -9.56 5.47 -1.52
CA VAL A 131 -8.97 5.27 -2.85
C VAL A 131 -8.16 3.98 -2.85
N GLN A 132 -8.36 3.17 -3.88
CA GLN A 132 -7.60 1.94 -4.05
C GLN A 132 -6.20 2.23 -4.60
N GLN A 133 -5.18 1.65 -3.97
CA GLN A 133 -3.80 1.65 -4.44
C GLN A 133 -3.43 0.22 -4.84
N CYS A 134 -3.06 0.02 -6.10
CA CYS A 134 -2.92 -1.31 -6.70
C CYS A 134 -1.45 -1.72 -6.86
N PHE A 135 -1.10 -2.83 -6.23
CA PHE A 135 0.23 -3.42 -6.27
C PHE A 135 0.18 -4.76 -7.01
N ARG A 136 0.69 -4.76 -8.25
CA ARG A 136 0.50 -5.81 -9.24
C ARG A 136 1.70 -6.74 -9.30
N MET A 137 1.47 -8.04 -9.17
CA MET A 137 2.48 -9.10 -9.13
C MET A 137 2.19 -10.20 -10.16
N GLY A 138 1.69 -9.80 -11.34
CA GLY A 138 1.30 -10.74 -12.39
C GLY A 138 2.45 -11.64 -12.86
N GLY A 139 2.16 -12.92 -13.03
CA GLY A 139 3.09 -13.94 -13.51
C GLY A 139 3.27 -14.01 -15.02
N VAL A 140 4.10 -14.96 -15.46
CA VAL A 140 4.41 -15.18 -16.88
C VAL A 140 3.25 -15.78 -17.67
N THR A 141 2.34 -16.48 -16.97
CA THR A 141 1.14 -17.07 -17.59
C THR A 141 -0.02 -16.06 -17.71
N ASN A 142 0.12 -14.84 -17.19
CA ASN A 142 -0.90 -13.80 -17.29
C ASN A 142 -0.92 -13.13 -18.69
N GLN A 143 -1.97 -12.36 -18.99
CA GLN A 143 -2.14 -11.69 -20.28
C GLN A 143 -0.97 -10.73 -20.59
N GLN A 144 -0.54 -10.67 -21.85
CA GLN A 144 0.64 -9.91 -22.29
C GLN A 144 0.63 -8.43 -21.86
N TRP A 145 -0.53 -7.76 -21.92
CA TRP A 145 -0.62 -6.35 -21.52
C TRP A 145 -0.44 -6.15 -20.01
N ARG A 146 -0.82 -7.13 -19.17
CA ARG A 146 -0.56 -7.10 -17.72
C ARG A 146 0.93 -7.29 -17.44
N ARG A 147 1.57 -8.19 -18.20
CA ARG A 147 3.02 -8.42 -18.15
C ARG A 147 3.82 -7.16 -18.47
N ALA A 148 3.34 -6.30 -19.36
CA ALA A 148 3.98 -5.01 -19.67
C ALA A 148 4.05 -4.06 -18.47
N ILE A 149 3.16 -4.21 -17.48
CA ILE A 149 3.11 -3.40 -16.25
C ILE A 149 3.88 -4.10 -15.12
N ALA A 150 3.63 -5.40 -14.94
CA ALA A 150 4.24 -6.23 -13.89
C ALA A 150 4.53 -7.64 -14.43
N GLU A 151 5.74 -8.16 -14.19
CA GLU A 151 6.11 -9.53 -14.50
C GLU A 151 6.91 -10.06 -13.31
N THR A 152 6.22 -10.73 -12.39
CA THR A 152 6.74 -11.12 -11.06
C THR A 152 6.40 -12.57 -10.77
N PRO A 153 6.94 -13.53 -11.56
CA PRO A 153 6.59 -14.95 -11.42
C PRO A 153 6.81 -15.49 -9.99
N ALA A 154 7.80 -14.96 -9.26
CA ALA A 154 8.07 -15.41 -7.89
C ALA A 154 6.92 -15.13 -6.91
N PHE A 155 6.10 -14.10 -7.15
CA PHE A 155 4.99 -13.71 -6.27
C PHE A 155 3.61 -13.90 -6.92
N SER A 156 3.53 -14.59 -8.06
CA SER A 156 2.30 -14.77 -8.82
C SER A 156 1.51 -15.98 -8.29
N GLU A 157 0.33 -15.71 -7.73
CA GLU A 157 -0.59 -16.79 -7.36
C GLU A 157 -1.25 -17.41 -8.60
N TYR A 158 -1.35 -16.64 -9.69
CA TYR A 158 -1.82 -17.17 -10.96
C TYR A 158 -0.87 -18.25 -11.52
N ASP A 159 0.45 -17.99 -11.54
CA ASP A 159 1.45 -18.98 -11.94
C ASP A 159 1.45 -20.18 -10.97
N LEU A 160 1.36 -19.93 -9.65
CA LEU A 160 1.26 -20.98 -8.63
C LEU A 160 0.06 -21.91 -8.88
N TRP A 161 -1.13 -21.34 -9.08
CA TRP A 161 -2.36 -22.11 -9.24
C TRP A 161 -2.39 -22.88 -10.56
N ASN A 162 -1.80 -22.34 -11.63
CA ASN A 162 -1.68 -23.06 -12.90
C ASN A 162 -0.79 -24.32 -12.76
N LEU A 163 0.27 -24.27 -11.96
CA LEU A 163 1.10 -25.44 -11.65
C LEU A 163 0.32 -26.47 -10.81
N VAL A 164 -0.36 -25.99 -9.76
CA VAL A 164 -1.15 -26.83 -8.84
C VAL A 164 -2.32 -27.53 -9.56
N GLU A 165 -3.01 -26.86 -10.48
CA GLU A 165 -4.10 -27.44 -11.27
C GLU A 165 -3.62 -28.58 -12.17
N LYS A 166 -2.44 -28.42 -12.79
CA LYS A 166 -1.79 -29.48 -13.58
C LYS A 166 -1.50 -30.72 -12.73
N ASP A 167 -1.07 -30.51 -11.49
CA ASP A 167 -0.70 -31.56 -10.55
C ASP A 167 -1.88 -32.07 -9.71
N LYS A 168 -3.09 -31.52 -9.90
CA LYS A 168 -4.31 -31.78 -9.11
C LYS A 168 -4.10 -31.62 -7.59
N ALA A 169 -3.20 -30.71 -7.20
CA ALA A 169 -2.94 -30.41 -5.81
C ALA A 169 -3.94 -29.37 -5.25
N VAL A 170 -3.91 -29.15 -3.93
CA VAL A 170 -4.74 -28.14 -3.26
C VAL A 170 -4.14 -26.75 -3.48
N LYS A 171 -4.97 -25.77 -3.86
CA LYS A 171 -4.55 -24.38 -4.03
C LYS A 171 -4.12 -23.78 -2.69
N THR A 172 -3.01 -23.06 -2.69
CA THR A 172 -2.47 -22.31 -1.56
C THR A 172 -2.35 -20.84 -1.93
N SER A 173 -2.29 -19.95 -0.92
CA SER A 173 -2.12 -18.51 -1.14
C SER A 173 -0.69 -18.11 -0.78
N LEU A 174 -0.13 -17.22 -1.59
CA LEU A 174 1.12 -16.53 -1.29
C LEU A 174 0.86 -15.26 -0.47
N THR A 175 -0.39 -14.79 -0.44
CA THR A 175 -0.80 -13.56 0.22
C THR A 175 -1.06 -13.76 1.71
N HIS A 176 -0.43 -12.93 2.54
CA HIS A 176 -0.50 -13.00 3.99
C HIS A 176 -0.97 -11.67 4.59
N ILE A 177 -1.77 -11.79 5.65
CA ILE A 177 -2.29 -10.70 6.48
C ILE A 177 -2.00 -10.98 7.95
N MET A 178 -2.02 -9.94 8.78
CA MET A 178 -1.86 -10.09 10.22
C MET A 178 -3.22 -10.11 10.93
N ARG A 179 -3.50 -11.19 11.66
CA ARG A 179 -4.71 -11.34 12.47
C ARG A 179 -4.34 -11.90 13.83
N ASN A 180 -4.78 -11.25 14.90
CA ASN A 180 -4.50 -11.65 16.28
C ASN A 180 -2.99 -11.83 16.56
N GLY A 181 -2.17 -10.93 16.01
CA GLY A 181 -0.71 -10.92 16.14
C GLY A 181 0.01 -12.00 15.34
N ARG A 182 -0.68 -12.72 14.45
CA ARG A 182 -0.11 -13.80 13.65
C ARG A 182 -0.28 -13.55 12.16
N TRP A 183 0.73 -13.94 11.39
CA TRP A 183 0.62 -14.00 9.94
C TRP A 183 -0.28 -15.18 9.56
N MET A 184 -1.32 -14.90 8.77
CA MET A 184 -2.25 -15.89 8.24
C MET A 184 -2.34 -15.72 6.73
N PRO A 185 -2.35 -16.82 5.96
CA PRO A 185 -2.62 -16.74 4.54
C PRO A 185 -4.08 -16.31 4.31
N LEU A 186 -4.32 -15.59 3.21
CA LEU A 186 -5.66 -15.42 2.68
C LEU A 186 -6.16 -16.74 2.07
N PRO A 187 -7.48 -16.94 1.96
CA PRO A 187 -8.02 -18.12 1.30
C PRO A 187 -7.63 -18.11 -0.19
N ALA A 188 -7.16 -19.26 -0.68
CA ALA A 188 -6.77 -19.44 -2.08
C ALA A 188 -8.00 -19.73 -2.96
N MET A 189 -8.71 -18.67 -3.34
CA MET A 189 -9.99 -18.78 -4.06
C MET A 189 -10.06 -17.80 -5.25
N PRO A 190 -10.81 -18.13 -6.32
CA PRO A 190 -10.86 -17.31 -7.52
C PRO A 190 -11.55 -15.95 -7.31
N GLU A 191 -12.40 -15.83 -6.30
CA GLU A 191 -13.06 -14.58 -5.94
C GLU A 191 -12.07 -13.59 -5.31
N THR A 192 -12.29 -12.30 -5.56
CA THR A 192 -11.55 -11.26 -4.82
C THR A 192 -11.97 -11.29 -3.37
N VAL A 193 -11.01 -11.30 -2.46
CA VAL A 193 -11.25 -11.25 -1.02
C VAL A 193 -10.68 -9.99 -0.41
N GLY A 194 -11.23 -9.56 0.72
CA GLY A 194 -10.73 -8.40 1.44
C GLY A 194 -10.88 -8.55 2.94
N ALA A 195 -10.16 -7.70 3.68
CA ALA A 195 -10.29 -7.63 5.13
C ALA A 195 -10.29 -6.18 5.63
N ARG A 196 -11.07 -5.94 6.69
CA ARG A 196 -11.14 -4.65 7.37
C ARG A 196 -9.97 -4.49 8.32
N THR A 197 -9.24 -3.39 8.22
CA THR A 197 -8.35 -2.94 9.29
C THR A 197 -9.18 -2.36 10.45
N PRO A 198 -8.58 -2.00 11.60
CA PRO A 198 -9.31 -1.32 12.67
C PRO A 198 -9.97 0.00 12.19
N LEU A 199 -9.31 0.73 11.28
CA LEU A 199 -9.85 1.94 10.69
C LEU A 199 -11.05 1.65 9.78
N GLY A 200 -10.94 0.65 8.89
CA GLY A 200 -12.04 0.25 8.02
C GLY A 200 -13.24 -0.27 8.80
N LEU A 201 -12.99 -1.03 9.88
CA LEU A 201 -14.04 -1.51 10.77
C LEU A 201 -14.79 -0.36 11.44
N ALA A 202 -14.09 0.66 11.92
CA ALA A 202 -14.71 1.83 12.53
C ALA A 202 -15.58 2.60 11.51
N MET A 203 -15.05 2.84 10.31
CA MET A 203 -15.77 3.53 9.23
C MET A 203 -16.99 2.75 8.76
N ASP A 204 -16.84 1.44 8.58
CA ASP A 204 -17.93 0.58 8.13
C ASP A 204 -19.04 0.50 9.17
N LYS A 205 -18.70 0.40 10.47
CA LYS A 205 -19.71 0.48 11.55
C LYS A 205 -20.47 1.79 11.51
N GLU A 206 -19.77 2.91 11.31
CA GLU A 206 -20.38 4.24 11.29
C GLU A 206 -21.34 4.37 10.09
N ARG A 207 -20.91 3.96 8.88
CA ARG A 207 -21.73 4.11 7.67
C ARG A 207 -22.90 3.14 7.57
N THR A 208 -22.82 1.97 8.22
CA THR A 208 -23.91 0.97 8.21
C THR A 208 -24.79 1.05 9.45
N GLY A 209 -24.59 2.02 10.35
CA GLY A 209 -25.30 2.07 11.62
C GLY A 209 -25.03 0.85 12.51
N GLY A 210 -23.87 0.20 12.35
CA GLY A 210 -23.47 -1.00 13.07
C GLY A 210 -23.78 -2.33 12.35
N HIS A 211 -24.54 -2.31 11.26
CA HIS A 211 -24.94 -3.50 10.50
C HIS A 211 -23.84 -3.96 9.52
N LEU A 212 -22.72 -4.46 10.06
CA LEU A 212 -21.57 -4.92 9.25
C LEU A 212 -21.87 -6.17 8.42
N ASP A 213 -22.78 -7.02 8.92
CA ASP A 213 -23.29 -8.24 8.30
C ASP A 213 -24.03 -7.97 6.97
N ALA A 214 -24.63 -6.78 6.83
CA ALA A 214 -25.23 -6.32 5.58
C ALA A 214 -24.18 -5.98 4.50
N MET A 215 -22.91 -5.81 4.89
CA MET A 215 -21.83 -5.41 4.00
C MET A 215 -20.86 -6.57 3.74
N LYS A 216 -21.30 -7.46 2.85
CA LYS A 216 -20.58 -8.68 2.47
C LYS A 216 -19.39 -8.43 1.54
N GLU A 217 -19.33 -7.26 0.91
CA GLU A 217 -18.33 -6.94 -0.11
C GLU A 217 -17.83 -5.50 0.04
N VAL A 218 -16.61 -5.23 -0.46
CA VAL A 218 -16.00 -3.90 -0.43
C VAL A 218 -15.34 -3.50 -1.75
N GLY A 219 -15.40 -2.21 -2.04
CA GLY A 219 -14.66 -1.59 -3.13
C GLY A 219 -15.16 -1.95 -4.53
N PRO A 220 -14.47 -1.43 -5.56
CA PRO A 220 -14.87 -1.59 -6.96
C PRO A 220 -14.82 -3.04 -7.45
N TYR A 221 -13.95 -3.85 -6.84
CA TYR A 221 -13.82 -5.27 -7.15
C TYR A 221 -14.77 -6.18 -6.36
N ARG A 222 -15.68 -5.60 -5.56
CA ARG A 222 -16.66 -6.36 -4.77
C ARG A 222 -15.98 -7.46 -3.94
N ALA A 223 -14.87 -7.11 -3.31
CA ALA A 223 -14.05 -8.05 -2.56
C ALA A 223 -14.86 -8.65 -1.40
N ILE A 224 -14.98 -9.97 -1.35
CA ILE A 224 -15.71 -10.69 -0.30
C ILE A 224 -15.03 -10.40 1.04
N MET A 225 -15.81 -9.88 1.98
CA MET A 225 -15.29 -9.45 3.26
C MET A 225 -15.05 -10.63 4.19
N LEU A 226 -13.78 -10.84 4.52
CA LEU A 226 -13.32 -11.77 5.53
C LEU A 226 -13.33 -11.12 6.93
N GLU A 227 -13.00 -11.93 7.92
CA GLU A 227 -12.77 -11.46 9.29
C GLU A 227 -11.75 -10.32 9.35
N PRO A 228 -11.95 -9.33 10.26
CA PRO A 228 -11.04 -8.22 10.43
C PRO A 228 -9.58 -8.63 10.67
N ILE A 229 -8.68 -7.67 10.44
CA ILE A 229 -7.24 -7.79 10.58
C ILE A 229 -6.67 -6.69 11.47
N ASP A 230 -5.44 -6.90 11.92
CA ASP A 230 -4.83 -6.04 12.94
C ASP A 230 -4.35 -4.69 12.37
N ASN A 231 -3.94 -4.67 11.10
CA ASN A 231 -3.37 -3.50 10.45
C ASN A 231 -3.45 -3.59 8.92
N GLY A 232 -3.06 -2.53 8.22
CA GLY A 232 -3.11 -2.45 6.76
C GLY A 232 -1.86 -2.96 6.02
N LEU A 233 -0.96 -3.70 6.68
CA LEU A 233 0.19 -4.34 6.03
C LEU A 233 -0.27 -5.66 5.41
N ILE A 234 -0.16 -5.75 4.09
CA ILE A 234 -0.40 -6.98 3.33
C ILE A 234 0.91 -7.43 2.68
N ALA A 235 1.17 -8.74 2.70
CA ALA A 235 2.42 -9.32 2.24
C ALA A 235 2.18 -10.40 1.18
N ARG A 236 3.15 -10.61 0.30
CA ARG A 236 3.29 -11.85 -0.47
C ARG A 236 4.67 -12.46 -0.26
N THR A 237 4.72 -13.78 -0.12
CA THR A 237 5.98 -14.55 -0.15
C THR A 237 6.16 -15.23 -1.50
N ASP A 238 7.38 -15.62 -1.82
CA ASP A 238 7.60 -16.61 -2.88
C ASP A 238 7.24 -18.01 -2.37
N ALA A 239 7.07 -18.97 -3.28
CA ALA A 239 6.67 -20.33 -2.91
C ALA A 239 7.66 -21.05 -1.96
N GLY A 240 8.90 -20.57 -1.87
CA GLY A 240 9.92 -21.09 -0.95
C GLY A 240 10.03 -20.34 0.37
N ASP A 241 9.21 -19.31 0.62
CA ASP A 241 9.27 -18.42 1.78
C ASP A 241 10.68 -17.81 2.03
N THR A 242 11.42 -17.59 0.95
CA THR A 242 12.76 -17.00 0.98
C THR A 242 12.78 -15.51 0.67
N TRP A 243 11.75 -15.03 -0.03
CA TRP A 243 11.54 -13.65 -0.38
C TRP A 243 10.18 -13.18 0.09
N VAL A 244 10.14 -11.93 0.55
CA VAL A 244 8.90 -11.28 0.93
C VAL A 244 8.79 -9.94 0.23
N CYS A 245 7.58 -9.62 -0.21
CA CYS A 245 7.19 -8.26 -0.54
C CYS A 245 5.96 -7.86 0.27
N GLY A 246 5.75 -6.56 0.44
CA GLY A 246 4.59 -6.08 1.16
C GLY A 246 4.24 -4.65 0.80
N LEU A 247 2.97 -4.30 1.00
CA LEU A 247 2.44 -2.97 0.79
C LEU A 247 1.85 -2.46 2.10
N TYR A 248 2.24 -1.24 2.47
CA TYR A 248 1.59 -0.50 3.55
C TYR A 248 1.40 0.96 3.16
N TRP A 249 0.25 1.49 3.54
CA TRP A 249 -0.05 2.92 3.54
C TRP A 249 -0.65 3.29 4.89
N GLU A 250 -0.30 4.48 5.39
CA GLU A 250 -1.02 5.08 6.50
C GLU A 250 -2.48 5.32 6.10
N GLY A 251 -3.41 5.09 7.02
CA GLY A 251 -4.84 5.28 6.72
C GLY A 251 -5.44 4.22 5.79
N THR A 252 -4.77 3.09 5.55
CA THR A 252 -5.39 1.92 4.91
C THR A 252 -6.60 1.48 5.74
N SER A 253 -7.79 1.57 5.15
CA SER A 253 -9.06 1.13 5.72
C SER A 253 -9.27 -0.36 5.48
N HIS A 254 -8.95 -0.84 4.28
CA HIS A 254 -9.12 -2.21 3.86
C HIS A 254 -7.91 -2.67 3.07
N VAL A 255 -7.65 -3.97 3.10
CA VAL A 255 -6.77 -4.63 2.13
C VAL A 255 -7.60 -5.60 1.31
N THR A 256 -7.25 -5.75 0.03
CA THR A 256 -7.90 -6.74 -0.84
C THR A 256 -6.87 -7.50 -1.65
N ASP A 257 -7.20 -8.73 -2.02
CA ASP A 257 -6.43 -9.56 -2.93
C ASP A 257 -7.34 -9.95 -4.10
N HIS A 258 -6.88 -9.63 -5.31
CA HIS A 258 -7.68 -9.70 -6.53
C HIS A 258 -7.09 -10.69 -7.52
N HIS A 259 -7.82 -11.77 -7.73
CA HIS A 259 -7.59 -12.76 -8.76
C HIS A 259 -8.50 -12.55 -9.96
N PRO A 260 -8.05 -12.85 -11.20
CA PRO A 260 -6.74 -13.36 -11.61
C PRO A 260 -5.74 -12.23 -11.94
N ALA A 261 -6.01 -11.00 -11.50
CA ALA A 261 -5.12 -9.86 -11.77
C ALA A 261 -3.78 -9.96 -11.00
N ASP A 262 -3.70 -10.82 -9.99
CA ASP A 262 -2.52 -11.01 -9.13
C ASP A 262 -2.13 -9.69 -8.45
N CYS A 263 -3.12 -9.02 -7.87
CA CYS A 263 -2.95 -7.69 -7.29
C CYS A 263 -3.37 -7.70 -5.83
N VAL A 264 -2.50 -7.22 -4.96
CA VAL A 264 -2.90 -6.81 -3.62
C VAL A 264 -3.19 -5.31 -3.62
N HIS A 265 -4.17 -4.90 -2.85
CA HIS A 265 -4.58 -3.50 -2.76
C HIS A 265 -4.61 -3.03 -1.32
N ALA A 266 -4.29 -1.75 -1.16
CA ALA A 266 -4.66 -0.97 0.00
C ALA A 266 -5.77 0.01 -0.40
N ILE A 267 -6.91 -0.01 0.27
CA ILE A 267 -7.93 1.04 0.16
C ILE A 267 -7.59 2.09 1.21
N VAL A 268 -6.95 3.16 0.77
CA VAL A 268 -6.40 4.23 1.61
C VAL A 268 -7.44 5.32 1.80
N ASN A 269 -7.75 5.69 3.04
CA ASN A 269 -8.57 6.87 3.31
C ASN A 269 -7.75 8.14 3.12
N ILE A 270 -7.98 8.86 2.03
CA ILE A 270 -7.40 10.19 1.80
C ILE A 270 -8.29 11.32 2.31
N GLY A 271 -9.50 10.99 2.77
CA GLY A 271 -10.58 11.92 3.10
C GLY A 271 -10.42 12.72 4.39
N GLY A 272 -11.28 13.71 4.62
CA GLY A 272 -11.19 14.63 5.75
C GLY A 272 -10.21 15.77 5.48
N ILE A 273 -10.22 16.29 4.25
CA ILE A 273 -9.39 17.43 3.84
C ILE A 273 -10.33 18.60 3.52
N PRO A 274 -10.24 19.76 4.17
CA PRO A 274 -11.05 20.92 3.83
C PRO A 274 -10.73 21.47 2.43
N PRO A 275 -11.53 22.40 1.88
CA PRO A 275 -11.16 23.16 0.70
C PRO A 275 -9.78 23.84 0.84
N HIS A 276 -9.05 23.91 -0.29
CA HIS A 276 -7.72 24.54 -0.40
C HIS A 276 -6.71 24.05 0.65
N ALA A 277 -6.72 22.77 0.98
CA ALA A 277 -5.81 22.17 1.96
C ALA A 277 -5.03 21.01 1.34
N LYS A 278 -4.03 20.52 2.07
CA LYS A 278 -3.22 19.37 1.66
C LYS A 278 -3.21 18.32 2.76
N ARG A 279 -3.00 17.07 2.38
CA ARG A 279 -2.61 15.98 3.28
C ARG A 279 -1.44 15.23 2.69
N ALA A 280 -0.53 14.77 3.55
CA ALA A 280 0.53 13.86 3.17
C ALA A 280 0.33 12.52 3.88
N ILE A 281 0.35 11.44 3.11
CA ILE A 281 0.15 10.06 3.57
C ILE A 281 1.44 9.32 3.28
N ARG A 282 2.02 8.65 4.29
CA ARG A 282 3.22 7.84 4.09
C ARG A 282 2.84 6.42 3.73
N GLY A 283 3.66 5.80 2.90
CA GLY A 283 3.57 4.38 2.61
C GLY A 283 4.94 3.77 2.40
N LYS A 284 4.97 2.46 2.22
CA LYS A 284 6.17 1.73 1.86
C LYS A 284 5.80 0.47 1.09
N ILE A 285 6.51 0.25 -0.01
CA ILE A 285 6.64 -1.06 -0.62
C ILE A 285 7.89 -1.70 -0.02
N TYR A 286 7.74 -2.91 0.49
CA TYR A 286 8.85 -3.74 0.95
C TYR A 286 9.15 -4.80 -0.10
N TRP A 287 10.43 -5.10 -0.30
CA TRP A 287 10.86 -6.20 -1.15
C TRP A 287 12.30 -6.60 -0.81
N PHE A 288 12.46 -7.72 -0.10
CA PHE A 288 13.76 -8.21 0.34
C PHE A 288 13.72 -9.71 0.65
N LYS A 289 14.91 -10.31 0.83
CA LYS A 289 15.05 -11.71 1.24
C LYS A 289 14.71 -11.84 2.72
N GLY A 290 13.74 -12.67 3.07
CA GLY A 290 13.27 -12.83 4.44
C GLY A 290 11.84 -13.35 4.52
N SER A 291 11.32 -13.34 5.73
CA SER A 291 9.99 -13.86 6.08
C SER A 291 8.98 -12.73 6.34
N PRO A 292 7.67 -13.05 6.41
CA PRO A 292 6.67 -12.11 6.94
C PRO A 292 7.01 -11.57 8.34
N GLY A 293 7.69 -12.36 9.18
CA GLY A 293 8.18 -11.91 10.49
C GLY A 293 9.18 -10.76 10.39
N ASP A 294 10.14 -10.88 9.47
CA ASP A 294 11.13 -9.83 9.19
C ASP A 294 10.45 -8.58 8.63
N LEU A 295 9.48 -8.76 7.72
CA LEU A 295 8.66 -7.68 7.19
C LEU A 295 7.94 -6.91 8.31
N ALA A 296 7.32 -7.62 9.26
CA ALA A 296 6.67 -6.99 10.40
C ALA A 296 7.66 -6.22 11.30
N ALA A 297 8.90 -6.69 11.44
CA ALA A 297 9.94 -5.97 12.19
C ALA A 297 10.35 -4.68 11.47
N HIS A 298 10.55 -4.73 10.15
CA HIS A 298 10.85 -3.57 9.33
C HIS A 298 9.73 -2.53 9.39
N TRP A 299 8.49 -2.96 9.17
CA TRP A 299 7.33 -2.09 9.23
C TRP A 299 7.15 -1.43 10.59
N ARG A 300 7.30 -2.19 11.69
CA ARG A 300 7.23 -1.63 13.03
C ARG A 300 8.28 -0.55 13.23
N ARG A 301 9.53 -0.75 12.80
CA ARG A 301 10.59 0.27 12.90
C ARG A 301 10.25 1.53 12.11
N ASP A 302 9.71 1.38 10.91
CA ASP A 302 9.48 2.51 9.99
C ASP A 302 8.24 3.35 10.37
N PHE A 303 7.30 2.77 11.12
CA PHE A 303 6.01 3.37 11.52
C PHE A 303 5.75 3.40 13.05
N HIS A 304 6.74 3.05 13.88
CA HIS A 304 6.61 2.89 15.34
C HIS A 304 5.99 4.10 16.06
N GLU A 305 6.43 5.32 15.71
CA GLU A 305 6.02 6.55 16.41
C GLU A 305 4.53 6.87 16.27
N ARG A 306 3.86 6.33 15.24
CA ARG A 306 2.47 6.66 14.90
C ARG A 306 1.47 5.56 15.26
N MET A 307 1.94 4.37 15.61
CA MET A 307 1.10 3.30 16.15
C MET A 307 0.80 3.45 17.65
N ARG A 308 1.40 4.45 18.31
CA ARG A 308 0.89 4.93 19.60
C ARG A 308 -0.44 5.60 19.33
N THR A 309 -1.53 4.89 19.64
CA THR A 309 -2.90 5.42 19.63
C THR A 309 -2.90 6.82 20.23
N PRO A 310 -3.53 7.83 19.60
CA PRO A 310 -3.81 9.07 20.31
C PRO A 310 -4.53 8.71 21.60
N SER A 311 -3.96 9.11 22.74
CA SER A 311 -4.66 9.06 24.02
C SER A 311 -6.04 9.66 23.79
N ALA A 312 -7.08 8.95 24.22
CA ALA A 312 -8.46 9.41 24.21
C ALA A 312 -8.52 10.78 24.92
N THR A 313 -8.32 11.84 24.14
CA THR A 313 -8.42 13.19 24.63
C THR A 313 -9.91 13.41 24.73
N ARG A 314 -10.39 13.38 25.98
CA ARG A 314 -11.77 13.61 26.41
C ARG A 314 -12.51 14.48 25.40
N ILE A 315 -13.43 13.86 24.65
CA ILE A 315 -14.62 14.57 24.21
C ILE A 315 -15.40 14.79 25.51
N THR A 316 -15.15 15.90 26.18
CA THR A 316 -16.06 16.39 27.20
C THR A 316 -17.33 16.79 26.49
N SER A 317 -18.32 15.90 26.49
CA SER A 317 -19.71 16.31 26.40
C SER A 317 -19.98 17.26 27.56
N GLN A 318 -20.13 18.55 27.28
CA GLN A 318 -20.85 19.44 28.18
C GLN A 318 -22.34 19.38 27.84
N PRO A 319 -23.21 19.43 28.85
CA PRO A 319 -24.63 19.13 28.77
C PRO A 319 -25.44 20.11 27.92
#